data_AF-A0A5C6P3N7-F1
#
_entry.id   AF-A0A5C6P3N7-F1
#
_cell.length_a   1.000
_cell.length_b   1.000
_cell.length_c   1.000
_cell.angle_alpha   90.00
_cell.angle_beta   90.00
_cell.angle_gamma   90.00
#
_symmetry.space_group_name_H-M   'P 1'
#
loop_
_entity.id
_entity.type
_entity.pdbx_description
1 polymer ?
#
loop_
_entity_poly.entity_id
_entity_poly.type
_entity_poly.pdbx_seq_one_letter_code
_entity_poly.pdbx_strand_id
1 'polypeptide(L)'
;MFLFLPTGYVFITNIPAGASDIQIIEKRKTENVLALSDEAGHFFFNGNSLFDNPQNFHVAGTVFKYRRPSNVFSDGLEYVMAQGPTLQGLNVLVRTHTHRSSIIILR
;
A
#
# COMPACT_ATOMS: atom_id res chain seq x y z
N MET A 1 -14.52 15.92 3.78
CA MET A 1 -13.14 16.36 3.51
C MET A 1 -12.65 15.58 2.31
N PHE A 2 -12.42 16.23 1.16
CA PHE A 2 -11.92 15.56 -0.04
C PHE A 2 -10.39 15.53 0.04
N LEU A 3 -9.80 14.32 0.11
CA LEU A 3 -8.35 14.12 0.01
C LEU A 3 -7.94 14.40 -1.45
N PHE A 4 -7.17 15.46 -1.68
CA PHE A 4 -6.51 15.65 -2.96
C PHE A 4 -5.35 14.66 -3.06
N LEU A 5 -5.57 13.57 -3.80
CA LEU A 5 -4.51 12.62 -4.13
C LEU A 5 -3.60 13.24 -5.22
N PRO A 6 -2.28 13.01 -5.19
CA PRO A 6 -1.43 13.32 -6.32
C PRO A 6 -1.94 12.61 -7.58
N THR A 7 -1.81 13.25 -8.75
CA THR A 7 -2.25 12.68 -10.03
C THR A 7 -1.66 11.28 -10.23
N GLY A 8 -2.52 10.28 -10.48
CA GLY A 8 -2.12 8.88 -10.70
C GLY A 8 -2.27 7.96 -9.48
N TYR A 9 -2.77 8.44 -8.34
CA TYR A 9 -3.12 7.59 -7.19
C TYR A 9 -4.63 7.40 -7.04
N VAL A 10 -5.05 6.18 -6.77
CA VAL A 10 -6.43 5.80 -6.47
C VAL A 10 -6.51 5.27 -5.04
N PHE A 11 -7.37 5.86 -4.22
CA PHE A 11 -7.66 5.38 -2.88
C PHE A 11 -8.39 4.03 -2.93
N ILE A 12 -7.96 3.07 -2.10
CA ILE A 12 -8.59 1.75 -1.99
C ILE A 12 -9.36 1.63 -0.68
N THR A 13 -8.70 1.86 0.45
CA THR A 13 -9.32 1.79 1.77
C THR A 13 -8.49 2.51 2.83
N ASN A 14 -9.06 2.68 4.01
CA ASN A 14 -8.37 3.13 5.21
C ASN A 14 -8.21 1.97 6.21
N ILE A 15 -7.02 1.77 6.73
CA ILE A 15 -6.73 0.93 7.89
C ILE A 15 -6.88 1.81 9.13
N PRO A 16 -7.83 1.53 10.05
CA PRO A 16 -8.03 2.33 11.24
C PRO A 16 -6.86 2.15 12.22
N ALA A 17 -6.70 3.13 13.13
CA ALA A 17 -5.83 2.95 14.29
C ALA A 17 -6.27 1.73 15.11
N GLY A 18 -5.31 1.03 15.70
CA GLY A 18 -5.51 -0.20 16.46
C GLY A 18 -5.63 -1.47 15.60
N ALA A 19 -5.56 -1.35 14.27
CA ALA A 19 -5.62 -2.52 13.39
C ALA A 19 -4.37 -3.41 13.56
N SER A 20 -4.62 -4.72 13.62
CA SER A 20 -3.62 -5.77 13.72
C SER A 20 -3.84 -6.79 12.61
N ASP A 21 -2.91 -7.74 12.43
CA ASP A 21 -3.01 -8.84 11.44
C ASP A 21 -3.34 -8.37 10.01
N ILE A 22 -2.77 -7.23 9.63
CA ILE A 22 -3.05 -6.55 8.37
C ILE A 22 -2.38 -7.30 7.22
N GLN A 23 -3.16 -7.62 6.18
CA GLN A 23 -2.66 -8.16 4.93
C GLN A 23 -3.34 -7.51 3.71
N ILE A 24 -2.54 -6.93 2.83
CA ILE A 24 -2.97 -6.35 1.56
C ILE A 24 -2.23 -7.08 0.45
N ILE A 25 -2.96 -7.69 -0.48
CA ILE A 25 -2.37 -8.48 -1.56
C ILE A 25 -3.01 -8.05 -2.88
N GLU A 26 -2.19 -7.93 -3.91
CA GLU A 26 -2.68 -7.80 -5.27
C GLU A 26 -3.37 -9.10 -5.72
N LYS A 27 -4.61 -9.02 -6.21
CA LYS A 27 -5.42 -10.18 -6.64
C LYS A 27 -4.92 -10.82 -7.94
N ARG A 28 -4.33 -10.02 -8.83
CA ARG A 28 -3.85 -10.43 -10.16
C ARG A 28 -2.67 -9.55 -10.50
N LYS A 29 -1.59 -10.11 -11.06
CA LYS A 29 -0.41 -9.35 -11.47
C LYS A 29 -0.81 -8.16 -12.36
N THR A 30 -0.44 -6.96 -11.94
CA THR A 30 -0.53 -5.74 -12.73
C THR A 30 0.76 -4.93 -12.62
N GLU A 31 0.89 -3.89 -13.45
CA GLU A 31 1.97 -2.90 -13.30
C GLU A 31 1.66 -1.84 -12.25
N ASN A 32 0.47 -1.87 -11.66
CA ASN A 32 0.12 -0.94 -10.60
C ASN A 32 0.94 -1.21 -9.34
N VAL A 33 1.04 -0.20 -8.47
CA VAL A 33 1.89 -0.28 -7.27
C VAL A 33 1.10 0.11 -6.04
N LEU A 34 1.11 -0.75 -5.02
CA LEU A 34 0.58 -0.45 -3.69
C LEU A 34 1.34 0.71 -3.06
N ALA A 35 0.63 1.68 -2.51
CA ALA A 35 1.20 2.78 -1.74
C ALA A 35 0.49 2.93 -0.40
N LEU A 36 1.22 3.41 0.60
CA LEU A 36 0.71 3.61 1.95
C LEU A 36 1.02 5.03 2.40
N SER A 37 -0.01 5.74 2.86
CA SER A 37 0.13 7.09 3.42
C SER A 37 -0.55 7.20 4.77
N ASP A 38 -0.28 8.28 5.49
CA ASP A 38 -1.15 8.71 6.58
C ASP A 38 -2.47 9.29 6.05
N GLU A 39 -3.36 9.69 6.97
CA GLU A 39 -4.64 10.30 6.64
C GLU A 39 -4.53 11.74 6.13
N ALA A 40 -3.37 12.40 6.27
CA ALA A 40 -3.09 13.71 5.71
C ALA A 40 -2.51 13.62 4.27
N GLY A 41 -2.17 12.43 3.81
CA GLY A 41 -1.60 12.17 2.48
C GLY A 41 -0.07 12.15 2.43
N HIS A 42 0.62 12.10 3.58
CA HIS A 42 2.07 11.88 3.61
C HIS A 42 2.37 10.40 3.40
N PHE A 43 3.11 10.09 2.34
CA PHE A 43 3.45 8.72 1.98
C PHE A 43 4.58 8.17 2.84
N PHE A 44 4.41 6.93 3.30
CA PHE A 44 5.47 6.15 3.93
C PHE A 44 6.29 5.38 2.90
N PHE A 45 5.63 4.83 1.86
CA PHE A 45 6.30 4.20 0.72
C PHE A 45 5.47 4.30 -0.56
N ASN A 46 6.17 4.22 -1.69
CA ASN A 46 5.66 4.33 -3.07
C ASN A 46 4.86 5.62 -3.32
N GLY A 47 5.23 6.71 -2.63
CA GLY A 47 4.74 8.06 -2.85
C GLY A 47 5.62 8.90 -3.78
N ASN A 48 5.16 10.11 -4.10
CA ASN A 48 6.00 11.17 -4.72
C ASN A 48 6.75 10.75 -6.00
N SER A 49 6.15 9.90 -6.82
CA SER A 49 6.70 9.38 -8.08
C SER A 49 7.91 8.44 -7.96
N LEU A 50 8.37 8.10 -6.76
CA LEU A 50 9.46 7.15 -6.53
C LEU A 50 8.90 5.75 -6.23
N PHE A 51 9.55 4.73 -6.78
CA PHE A 51 9.29 3.34 -6.43
C PHE A 51 10.31 2.91 -5.39
N ASP A 52 9.83 2.57 -4.20
CA ASP A 52 10.70 2.05 -3.16
C ASP A 52 11.03 0.58 -3.42
N ASN A 53 12.25 0.20 -3.07
CA ASN A 53 12.64 -1.21 -3.11
C ASN A 53 11.83 -2.02 -2.09
N PRO A 54 11.53 -3.31 -2.38
CA PRO A 54 10.93 -4.22 -1.42
C PRO A 54 11.73 -4.29 -0.11
N GLN A 55 11.12 -3.85 1.00
CA GLN A 55 11.76 -3.83 2.31
C GLN A 55 10.75 -3.79 3.47
N ASN A 56 11.25 -3.65 4.70
CA ASN A 56 10.44 -3.45 5.88
C ASN A 56 10.44 -1.96 6.23
N PHE A 57 9.26 -1.40 6.46
CA PHE A 57 9.08 0.01 6.83
C PHE A 57 8.55 0.11 8.26
N HIS A 58 9.09 1.04 9.04
CA HIS A 58 8.52 1.41 10.34
C HIS A 58 7.41 2.45 10.11
N VAL A 59 6.16 2.05 10.30
CA VAL A 59 4.97 2.86 9.99
C VAL A 59 3.96 2.74 11.13
N ALA A 60 3.45 3.89 11.59
CA ALA A 60 2.41 3.94 12.61
C ALA A 60 2.68 3.03 13.83
N GLY A 61 3.92 2.99 14.33
CA GLY A 61 4.30 2.20 15.50
C GLY A 61 4.45 0.68 15.29
N THR A 62 4.33 0.18 14.06
CA THR A 62 4.58 -1.24 13.73
C THR A 62 5.47 -1.37 12.50
N VAL A 63 5.78 -2.60 12.10
CA VAL A 63 6.59 -2.90 10.91
C VAL A 63 5.69 -3.40 9.79
N PHE A 64 5.70 -2.67 8.67
CA PHE A 64 5.05 -3.06 7.43
C PHE A 64 6.07 -3.73 6.49
N LYS A 65 5.86 -5.01 6.21
CA LYS A 65 6.64 -5.78 5.23
C LYS A 65 6.05 -5.56 3.84
N TYR A 66 6.71 -4.77 3.01
CA TYR A 66 6.35 -4.55 1.61
C TYR A 66 7.18 -5.44 0.70
N ARG A 67 6.53 -6.22 -0.17
CA ARG A 67 7.21 -7.07 -1.16
C ARG A 67 6.53 -6.94 -2.51
N ARG A 68 7.36 -6.89 -3.55
CA ARG A 68 6.95 -6.81 -4.94
C ARG A 68 7.90 -7.68 -5.77
N PRO A 69 7.39 -8.48 -6.73
CA PRO A 69 8.24 -9.14 -7.72
C PRO A 69 9.03 -8.10 -8.54
N SER A 70 10.24 -8.46 -8.98
CA SER A 70 11.12 -7.52 -9.71
C SER A 70 10.55 -7.10 -11.08
N ASN A 71 9.66 -7.89 -11.67
CA ASN A 71 8.86 -7.55 -12.84
C ASN A 71 7.58 -8.40 -12.91
N VAL A 72 6.67 -8.05 -13.83
CA VAL A 72 5.37 -8.73 -14.02
C VAL A 72 5.46 -10.19 -14.47
N PHE A 73 6.62 -10.62 -15.00
CA PHE A 73 6.85 -12.00 -15.43
C PHE A 73 7.38 -12.88 -14.30
N SER A 74 7.90 -12.27 -13.22
CA SER A 74 8.42 -12.98 -12.05
C SER A 74 7.29 -13.56 -11.20
N ASP A 75 7.51 -14.71 -10.58
CA ASP A 75 6.51 -15.37 -9.73
C ASP A 75 6.15 -14.56 -8.47
N GLY A 76 4.94 -14.77 -7.96
CA GLY A 76 4.39 -14.06 -6.80
C GLY A 76 3.53 -12.84 -7.14
N LEU A 77 2.94 -12.26 -6.09
CA LEU A 77 2.07 -11.08 -6.15
C LEU A 77 2.67 -9.97 -5.29
N GLU A 78 2.35 -8.71 -5.58
CA GLU A 78 2.67 -7.62 -4.68
C GLU A 78 1.85 -7.74 -3.39
N TYR A 79 2.50 -7.52 -2.24
CA TYR A 79 1.83 -7.55 -0.96
C TYR A 79 2.45 -6.63 0.09
N VAL A 80 1.62 -6.29 1.08
CA VAL A 80 1.98 -5.58 2.29
C VAL A 80 1.39 -6.34 3.48
N MET A 81 2.19 -6.57 4.53
CA MET A 81 1.73 -7.21 5.76
C MET A 81 2.25 -6.49 6.99
N ALA A 82 1.47 -6.43 8.07
CA ALA A 82 1.91 -5.89 9.35
C ALA A 82 1.18 -6.57 10.52
N GLN A 83 1.90 -6.80 11.62
CA GLN A 83 1.29 -7.39 12.82
C GLN A 83 0.38 -6.39 13.56
N GLY A 84 0.67 -5.09 13.48
CA GLY A 84 0.01 -4.07 14.29
C GLY A 84 0.40 -4.13 15.79
N PRO A 85 -0.39 -3.49 16.67
CA PRO A 85 -1.46 -2.56 16.33
C PRO A 85 -0.89 -1.29 15.67
N THR A 86 -1.61 -0.70 14.73
CA THR A 86 -1.28 0.64 14.21
C THR A 86 -1.60 1.71 15.25
N LEU A 87 -0.74 2.71 15.40
CA LEU A 87 -0.96 3.83 16.33
C LEU A 87 -1.81 4.96 15.71
N GLN A 88 -2.02 4.93 14.39
CA GLN A 88 -2.80 5.92 13.65
C GLN A 88 -3.48 5.28 12.45
N GLY A 89 -4.49 5.96 11.91
CA GLY A 89 -5.11 5.59 10.65
C GLY A 89 -4.13 5.71 9.47
N LEU A 90 -4.27 4.81 8.51
CA LEU A 90 -3.43 4.74 7.31
C LEU A 90 -4.32 4.57 6.07
N ASN A 91 -3.95 5.22 4.98
CA ASN A 91 -4.62 5.04 3.71
C ASN A 91 -3.83 4.07 2.82
N VAL A 92 -4.55 3.12 2.24
CA VAL A 92 -4.05 2.22 1.21
C VAL A 92 -4.45 2.79 -0.14
N LEU A 93 -3.46 2.99 -1.00
CA LEU A 93 -3.63 3.55 -2.33
C LEU A 93 -2.97 2.69 -3.38
N VAL A 94 -3.27 2.99 -4.64
CA VAL A 94 -2.62 2.41 -5.81
C VAL A 94 -2.14 3.50 -6.73
N ARG A 95 -0.87 3.46 -7.10
CA ARG A 95 -0.38 4.21 -8.26
C ARG A 95 -0.76 3.44 -9.53
N THR A 96 -1.63 4.02 -10.36
CA THR A 96 -2.14 3.37 -11.56
C THR A 96 -1.21 3.57 -12.75
N HIS A 97 -0.66 2.48 -13.27
CA HIS A 97 -0.04 2.42 -14.60
C HIS A 97 -0.99 1.80 -15.64
N THR A 98 -2.08 1.17 -15.17
CA THR A 98 -3.14 0.56 -15.97
C THR A 98 -4.51 0.90 -15.39
N HIS A 99 -5.58 0.84 -16.19
CA HIS A 99 -6.95 1.15 -15.76
C HIS A 99 -7.63 0.03 -14.93
N ARG A 100 -6.91 -0.99 -14.44
CA ARG A 100 -7.50 -2.14 -13.73
C ARG A 100 -6.99 -2.25 -12.29
N SER A 101 -7.83 -1.97 -11.31
CA SER A 101 -7.51 -2.17 -9.90
C SER A 101 -7.77 -3.62 -9.48
N SER A 102 -6.76 -4.31 -8.96
CA SER A 102 -6.84 -5.74 -8.58
C SER A 102 -6.28 -5.95 -7.17
N ILE A 103 -6.94 -5.49 -6.10
CA ILE A 103 -6.44 -5.66 -4.71
C ILE A 103 -7.47 -6.37 -3.85
N ILE A 104 -6.96 -7.21 -2.95
CA ILE A 104 -7.69 -7.82 -1.83
C ILE A 104 -7.07 -7.28 -0.54
N ILE A 105 -7.93 -6.96 0.43
CA ILE A 105 -7.54 -6.51 1.76
C ILE A 105 -8.17 -7.46 2.75
N LEU A 106 -7.33 -8.08 3.58
CA LEU A 106 -7.70 -8.91 4.70
C LEU A 106 -7.19 -8.19 5.96
N ARG A 107 -8.07 -8.01 6.93
CA ARG A 107 -7.77 -7.40 8.22
C ARG A 107 -7.84 -8.46 9.29
#